data_AF-A0AAV3ZF91-F1
#
_entry.id   AF-A0AAV3ZF91-F1
#
_cell.length_a   1.000
_cell.length_b   1.000
_cell.length_c   1.000
_cell.angle_alpha   90.00
_cell.angle_beta   90.00
_cell.angle_gamma   90.00
#
_symmetry.space_group_name_H-M   'P 1'
#
loop_
_entity.id
_entity.type
_entity.pdbx_description
1 polymer ?
#
loop_
_entity_poly.entity_id
_entity_poly.type
_entity_poly.pdbx_seq_one_letter_code
_entity_poly.pdbx_strand_id
1 'polypeptide(L)'
;MASKSPQILRSLAKELKAIYKKDNLQEIPTYTYLQDQFRYFQVTEEKICRAQQEVNHVAKTYLCYLESARKLEELSSQYRGRGDRSVESSANIVGLKLPKLYSEDEPQPPNQ
;
A
#
# COMPACT_ATOMS: atom_id res chain seq x y z
N MET A 1 -21.90 -27.18 -4.72
CA MET A 1 -20.74 -26.43 -4.21
C MET A 1 -20.80 -25.03 -4.77
N ALA A 2 -21.19 -24.04 -3.96
CA ALA A 2 -21.36 -22.67 -4.43
C ALA A 2 -20.02 -22.14 -4.96
N SER A 3 -20.00 -21.65 -6.20
CA SER A 3 -18.80 -21.11 -6.83
C SER A 3 -18.29 -19.93 -5.99
N LYS A 4 -17.03 -20.01 -5.53
CA LYS A 4 -16.35 -18.93 -4.80
C LYS A 4 -15.87 -17.80 -5.71
N SER A 5 -15.93 -18.00 -7.03
CA SER A 5 -15.50 -17.04 -8.06
C SER A 5 -16.19 -15.67 -7.98
N PRO A 6 -17.53 -15.54 -7.84
CA PRO A 6 -18.18 -14.23 -7.75
C PRO A 6 -17.82 -13.47 -6.47
N GLN A 7 -17.47 -14.16 -5.39
CA GLN A 7 -17.07 -13.51 -4.14
C GLN A 7 -15.68 -12.87 -4.27
N ILE A 8 -14.73 -13.57 -4.90
CA ILE A 8 -13.38 -13.06 -5.13
C ILE A 8 -13.41 -11.84 -6.06
N LEU A 9 -14.21 -11.89 -7.13
CA LEU A 9 -14.34 -10.77 -8.06
C LEU A 9 -14.91 -9.52 -7.37
N ARG A 10 -15.90 -9.69 -6.48
CA ARG A 10 -16.45 -8.59 -5.66
C ARG A 10 -15.43 -8.01 -4.69
N SER A 11 -14.60 -8.84 -4.08
CA SER A 11 -13.54 -8.36 -3.18
C SER A 11 -12.45 -7.60 -3.95
N LEU A 12 -12.02 -8.11 -5.11
CA LEU A 12 -11.11 -7.41 -6.01
C LEU A 12 -11.69 -6.07 -6.47
N ALA A 13 -12.97 -6.03 -6.83
CA ALA A 13 -13.68 -4.80 -7.18
C ALA A 13 -13.64 -3.76 -6.06
N LYS A 14 -13.79 -4.18 -4.80
CA LYS A 14 -13.69 -3.27 -3.64
C LYS A 14 -12.29 -2.69 -3.46
N GLU A 15 -11.26 -3.53 -3.58
CA GLU A 15 -9.86 -3.06 -3.49
C GLU A 15 -9.51 -2.13 -4.65
N LEU A 16 -9.93 -2.44 -5.88
CA LEU A 16 -9.76 -1.54 -7.03
C LEU A 16 -10.48 -0.21 -6.81
N LYS A 17 -11.70 -0.23 -6.28
CA LYS A 17 -12.43 1.00 -5.94
C LYS A 17 -11.68 1.84 -4.90
N ALA A 18 -11.11 1.21 -3.88
CA ALA A 18 -10.34 1.88 -2.85
C ALA A 18 -9.07 2.55 -3.39
N ILE A 19 -8.37 1.89 -4.32
CA ILE A 19 -7.12 2.41 -4.92
C ILE A 19 -7.40 3.54 -5.91
N TYR A 20 -8.31 3.33 -6.87
CA TYR A 20 -8.57 4.31 -7.92
C TYR A 20 -9.44 5.49 -7.46
N LYS A 21 -10.10 5.40 -6.30
CA LYS A 21 -11.00 6.42 -5.74
C LYS A 21 -12.08 6.90 -6.74
N LYS A 22 -12.48 6.02 -7.67
CA LYS A 22 -13.53 6.27 -8.66
C LYS A 22 -14.83 5.61 -8.26
N ASP A 23 -15.95 6.28 -8.52
CA ASP A 23 -17.27 5.71 -8.26
C ASP A 23 -17.71 4.67 -9.30
N ASN A 24 -17.33 4.91 -10.55
CA ASN A 24 -17.66 4.05 -11.68
C ASN A 24 -16.55 3.01 -11.91
N LEU A 25 -16.83 1.77 -11.54
CA LEU A 25 -15.90 0.66 -11.71
C LEU A 25 -15.67 0.27 -13.18
N GLN A 26 -16.66 0.54 -14.05
CA GLN A 26 -16.57 0.26 -15.48
C GLN A 26 -15.60 1.18 -16.23
N GLU A 27 -15.29 2.36 -15.67
CA GLU A 27 -14.27 3.25 -16.23
C GLU A 27 -12.84 2.76 -15.96
N ILE A 28 -12.69 1.76 -15.10
CA ILE A 28 -11.40 1.21 -14.74
C ILE A 28 -11.07 0.08 -15.73
N PRO A 29 -10.07 0.26 -16.61
CA PRO A 29 -9.75 -0.73 -17.65
C PRO A 29 -9.25 -2.06 -17.06
N THR A 30 -8.69 -2.04 -15.85
CA THR A 30 -8.30 -3.27 -15.15
C THR A 30 -9.50 -4.07 -14.67
N TYR A 31 -10.62 -3.42 -14.34
CA TYR A 31 -11.86 -4.11 -13.93
C TYR A 31 -12.55 -4.78 -15.12
N THR A 32 -12.63 -4.10 -16.27
CA THR A 32 -13.20 -4.67 -17.50
C THR A 32 -12.38 -5.88 -17.97
N TYR A 33 -11.05 -5.76 -17.98
CA TYR A 33 -10.16 -6.89 -18.28
C TYR A 33 -10.38 -8.06 -17.33
N LEU A 34 -10.46 -7.80 -16.02
CA LEU A 34 -10.71 -8.85 -15.02
C LEU A 34 -12.04 -9.56 -15.28
N GLN A 35 -13.09 -8.82 -15.60
CA GLN A 35 -14.41 -9.37 -15.92
C GLN A 35 -14.35 -10.28 -17.16
N ASP A 36 -13.63 -9.87 -18.20
CA ASP A 36 -13.45 -10.66 -19.41
C ASP A 36 -12.66 -11.95 -19.15
N GLN A 37 -11.59 -11.88 -18.35
CA GLN A 37 -10.82 -13.07 -17.95
C GLN A 37 -11.69 -14.06 -17.17
N PHE A 38 -12.43 -13.59 -16.16
CA PHE A 38 -13.31 -14.46 -15.39
C PHE A 38 -14.40 -15.12 -16.26
N ARG A 39 -14.92 -14.41 -17.28
CA ARG A 39 -15.89 -14.95 -18.22
C ARG A 39 -15.25 -15.98 -19.16
N TYR A 40 -14.05 -15.71 -19.68
CA TYR A 40 -13.32 -16.63 -20.56
C TYR A 40 -13.03 -17.98 -19.89
N PHE A 41 -12.55 -17.94 -18.64
CA PHE A 41 -12.25 -19.13 -17.86
C PHE A 41 -13.49 -19.82 -17.25
N GLN A 42 -14.66 -19.18 -17.32
CA GLN A 42 -15.93 -19.81 -16.97
C GLN A 42 -16.48 -20.66 -18.13
N VAL A 43 -16.26 -20.23 -19.38
CA VAL A 43 -16.81 -20.88 -20.58
C VAL A 43 -15.92 -22.04 -21.08
N THR A 44 -14.64 -22.04 -20.73
CA THR A 44 -13.68 -23.09 -21.14
C THR A 44 -13.78 -24.33 -20.23
N GLU A 45 -14.81 -25.16 -20.48
CA GLU A 45 -15.12 -26.38 -19.69
C GLU A 45 -14.38 -27.67 -20.10
N GLU A 46 -13.35 -27.63 -20.95
CA GLU A 46 -12.85 -28.88 -21.55
C GLU A 46 -12.01 -29.80 -20.62
N LYS A 47 -11.56 -29.34 -19.44
CA LYS A 47 -10.90 -30.18 -18.40
C LYS A 47 -11.19 -29.67 -16.98
N ILE A 48 -12.44 -29.88 -16.56
CA ILE A 48 -13.05 -29.61 -15.24
C ILE A 48 -12.01 -29.62 -14.10
N CYS A 49 -11.90 -28.49 -13.38
CA CYS A 49 -11.12 -28.23 -12.14
C CYS A 49 -9.79 -27.47 -12.25
N ARG A 50 -8.77 -27.91 -13.02
CA ARG A 50 -7.42 -27.33 -12.83
C ARG A 50 -7.32 -25.85 -13.23
N ALA A 51 -7.74 -25.50 -14.44
CA ALA A 51 -7.67 -24.11 -14.92
C ALA A 51 -8.54 -23.16 -14.08
N GLN A 52 -9.75 -23.58 -13.69
CA GLN A 52 -10.63 -22.78 -12.84
C GLN A 52 -10.06 -22.60 -11.42
N GLN A 53 -9.41 -23.61 -10.86
CA GLN A 53 -8.71 -23.51 -9.58
C GLN A 53 -7.50 -22.59 -9.69
N GLU A 54 -6.74 -22.66 -10.79
CA GLU A 54 -5.60 -21.78 -11.06
C GLU A 54 -6.04 -20.31 -11.14
N VAL A 55 -7.11 -19.99 -11.88
CA VAL A 55 -7.64 -18.62 -11.96
C VAL A 55 -8.11 -18.11 -10.60
N ASN A 56 -8.82 -18.94 -9.83
CA ASN A 56 -9.22 -18.57 -8.47
C ASN A 56 -8.01 -18.39 -7.54
N HIS A 57 -6.96 -19.19 -7.70
CA HIS A 57 -5.73 -19.06 -6.93
C HIS A 57 -5.01 -17.76 -7.28
N VAL A 58 -4.80 -17.50 -8.57
CA VAL A 58 -4.20 -16.26 -9.10
C VAL A 58 -4.99 -15.04 -8.62
N ALA A 59 -6.32 -15.06 -8.72
CA ALA A 59 -7.17 -13.98 -8.27
C ALA A 59 -7.07 -13.73 -6.75
N LYS A 60 -6.94 -14.78 -5.93
CA LYS A 60 -6.68 -14.66 -4.49
C LYS A 60 -5.30 -14.08 -4.20
N THR A 61 -4.27 -14.48 -4.96
CA THR A 61 -2.91 -13.93 -4.83
C THR A 61 -2.91 -12.43 -5.10
N TYR A 62 -3.57 -11.99 -6.18
CA TYR A 62 -3.72 -10.57 -6.47
C TYR A 62 -4.54 -9.82 -5.42
N LEU A 63 -5.62 -10.42 -4.91
CA LEU A 63 -6.40 -9.84 -3.83
C LEU A 63 -5.54 -9.62 -2.58
N CYS A 64 -4.80 -10.64 -2.16
CA CYS A 64 -3.88 -10.54 -1.03
C CYS A 64 -2.81 -9.45 -1.27
N TYR A 65 -2.29 -9.36 -2.49
CA TYR A 65 -1.32 -8.35 -2.87
C TYR A 65 -1.90 -6.93 -2.72
N LEU A 66 -3.07 -6.66 -3.30
CA LEU A 66 -3.72 -5.35 -3.21
C LEU A 66 -4.07 -4.96 -1.76
N GLU A 67 -4.62 -5.90 -0.99
CA GLU A 67 -4.90 -5.69 0.43
C GLU A 67 -3.63 -5.36 1.22
N SER A 68 -2.53 -6.09 0.96
CA SER A 68 -1.25 -5.87 1.63
C SER A 68 -0.63 -4.54 1.23
N ALA A 69 -0.76 -4.11 -0.02
CA ALA A 69 -0.30 -2.81 -0.49
C ALA A 69 -1.03 -1.66 0.22
N ARG A 70 -2.36 -1.76 0.37
CA ARG A 70 -3.15 -0.78 1.12
C ARG A 70 -2.75 -0.72 2.59
N LYS A 71 -2.59 -1.89 3.23
CA LYS A 71 -2.13 -1.97 4.63
C LYS A 71 -0.70 -1.45 4.80
N LEU A 72 0.17 -1.68 3.83
CA LEU A 72 1.53 -1.17 3.82
C LEU A 72 1.54 0.35 3.74
N GLU A 73 0.68 0.95 2.91
CA GLU A 73 0.54 2.40 2.83
C GLU A 73 0.06 2.97 4.18
N GLU A 74 -0.95 2.36 4.79
CA GLU A 74 -1.46 2.72 6.12
C GLU A 74 -0.36 2.62 7.20
N LEU A 75 0.35 1.49 7.25
CA LEU A 75 1.45 1.27 8.18
C LEU A 75 2.58 2.27 7.93
N SER A 76 2.91 2.55 6.67
CA SER A 76 3.91 3.54 6.32
C SER A 76 3.46 4.93 6.75
N SER A 77 2.19 5.31 6.61
CA SER A 77 1.73 6.61 7.09
C SER A 77 1.85 6.76 8.61
N GLN A 78 1.67 5.67 9.36
CA GLN A 78 1.73 5.66 10.82
C GLN A 78 3.17 5.61 11.34
N TYR A 79 4.03 4.78 10.73
CA TYR A 79 5.33 4.41 11.28
C TYR A 79 6.52 4.85 10.44
N ARG A 80 6.31 5.32 9.20
CA ARG A 80 7.39 5.94 8.43
C ARG A 80 7.74 7.22 9.18
N GLY A 81 8.82 7.14 9.95
CA GLY A 81 9.40 8.28 10.62
C GLY A 81 9.63 9.41 9.60
N ARG A 82 9.71 10.65 10.09
CA ARG A 82 9.98 11.88 9.32
C ARG A 82 11.36 11.90 8.61
N GLY A 83 11.89 10.74 8.21
CA GLY A 83 13.29 10.51 7.88
C GLY A 83 14.14 10.31 9.14
N ASP A 84 15.46 10.33 8.94
CA ASP A 84 16.41 10.47 10.03
C ASP A 84 16.13 11.82 10.73
N ARG A 85 15.91 11.78 12.04
CA ARG A 85 15.75 13.01 12.84
C ARG A 85 17.05 13.80 12.73
N SER A 86 16.94 15.14 12.68
CA SER A 86 18.13 16.00 12.71
C SER A 86 19.01 15.67 13.92
N VAL A 87 20.31 15.88 13.80
CA VAL A 87 21.28 15.67 14.90
C VAL A 87 20.82 16.40 16.17
N GLU A 88 20.24 17.59 16.00
CA GLU A 88 19.66 18.39 17.08
C GLU A 88 18.42 17.79 17.73
N SER A 89 17.47 17.31 16.94
CA SER A 89 16.30 16.62 17.48
C SER A 89 16.70 15.35 18.22
N SER A 90 17.68 14.62 17.70
CA SER A 90 18.22 13.40 18.31
C SER A 90 18.95 13.69 19.63
N ALA A 91 19.80 14.73 19.66
CA ALA A 91 20.48 15.17 20.87
C ALA A 91 19.48 15.54 21.97
N ASN A 92 18.42 16.29 21.63
CA ASN A 92 17.44 16.76 22.60
C ASN A 92 16.64 15.60 23.24
N ILE A 93 16.36 14.53 22.48
CA ILE A 93 15.65 13.34 23.00
C ILE A 93 16.44 12.65 24.13
N VAL A 94 17.76 12.63 24.02
CA VAL A 94 18.64 12.01 25.02
C VAL A 94 19.13 13.01 26.07
N GLY A 95 18.58 14.24 26.10
CA GLY A 95 18.96 15.28 27.04
C GLY A 95 20.29 15.99 26.74
N LEU A 96 20.80 15.84 25.51
CA LEU A 96 22.01 16.51 25.03
C LEU A 96 21.65 17.78 24.24
N LYS A 97 22.58 18.73 24.18
CA LYS A 97 22.49 19.95 23.34
C LYS A 97 23.65 19.99 22.37
N LEU A 98 23.43 20.54 21.17
CA LEU A 98 24.53 20.79 20.25
C LEU A 98 25.43 21.90 20.79
N PRO A 99 26.75 21.80 20.57
CA PRO A 99 27.65 22.90 20.86
C PRO A 99 27.32 24.10 19.96
N LYS A 100 27.35 25.30 20.54
CA LYS A 100 27.28 26.54 19.76
C LYS A 100 28.56 26.65 18.92
N LEU A 101 28.42 26.81 17.62
CA LEU A 101 29.56 27.18 16.77
C LEU A 101 29.94 28.62 17.12
N TYR A 102 31.24 28.88 17.24
CA TYR A 102 31.74 30.25 17.41
C TYR A 102 31.37 31.06 16.17
N SER A 103 30.54 32.07 16.35
CA SER A 103 30.31 33.15 15.38
C SER A 103 31.02 34.39 15.90
N GLU A 104 31.82 35.04 15.05
CA GLU A 104 32.70 36.16 15.41
C GLU A 104 31.95 37.42 15.90
N ASP A 105 30.61 37.40 15.85
CA ASP A 105 29.74 38.56 16.11
C ASP A 105 29.14 38.63 17.54
N GLU A 106 29.46 37.70 18.44
CA GLU A 106 28.99 37.77 19.84
C GLU A 106 29.95 38.59 20.72
N PRO A 107 29.48 39.65 21.42
CA PRO A 107 30.32 40.44 22.31
C PRO A 107 30.85 39.56 23.45
N GLN A 108 32.18 39.49 23.58
CA GLN A 108 32.85 38.75 24.64
C GLN A 108 32.40 39.29 26.01
N PRO A 109 32.12 38.41 27.00
CA PRO A 109 31.79 38.87 28.34
C PRO A 109 32.98 39.66 28.92
N PRO A 110 32.72 40.75 29.68
CA PRO A 110 33.79 41.54 30.27
C PRO A 110 34.63 40.66 31.19
N ASN A 111 35.92 40.59 30.90
CA ASN A 111 36.91 39.92 31.74
C ASN A 111 36.85 40.55 33.14
N GLN A 112 36.65 39.71 34.16
CA GLN A 112 36.73 40.10 35.57
C GLN A 112 38.14 40.54 35.95
#